data_AF-A0A5C7MMC0-F1
#
_entry.id   AF-A0A5C7MMC0-F1
#
_cell.length_a   1.000
_cell.length_b   1.000
_cell.length_c   1.000
_cell.angle_alpha   90.00
_cell.angle_beta   90.00
_cell.angle_gamma   90.00
#
_symmetry.space_group_name_H-M   'P 1'
#
loop_
_entity.id
_entity.type
_entity.pdbx_description
1 polymer ?
#
loop_
_entity_poly.entity_id
_entity_poly.type
_entity_poly.pdbx_seq_one_letter_code
_entity_poly.pdbx_strand_id
1 'polypeptide(L)'
;MNKNELAFEQAKLSTRRFELVVGLISHVTVIGGIALCVWLVFEGLRPLVQGQSPEAIGALAKVVQAMELGSMAGYAWGVIASGAWWFERKGKQRAISAKSRYQRIAEADDPGRTSSGLTEIGATPREVKT
;
A
#
# COMPACT_ATOMS: atom_id res chain seq x y z
N MET A 1 -5.70 6.94 -32.04
CA MET A 1 -6.53 6.78 -30.82
C MET A 1 -7.62 7.83 -30.86
N ASN A 2 -8.87 7.39 -30.99
CA ASN A 2 -10.02 8.28 -31.13
C ASN A 2 -10.34 8.94 -29.77
N LYS A 3 -10.80 10.20 -29.73
CA LYS A 3 -11.08 10.93 -28.47
C LYS A 3 -12.04 10.15 -27.55
N ASN A 4 -12.95 9.38 -28.15
CA ASN A 4 -13.94 8.58 -27.44
C ASN A 4 -13.33 7.32 -26.79
N GLU A 5 -12.30 6.72 -27.39
CA GLU A 5 -11.57 5.58 -26.81
C GLU A 5 -10.74 6.00 -25.60
N LEU A 6 -10.18 7.21 -25.65
CA LEU A 6 -9.37 7.80 -24.57
C LEU A 6 -10.23 8.12 -23.34
N ALA A 7 -11.44 8.65 -23.55
CA ALA A 7 -12.41 8.88 -22.49
C ALA A 7 -12.91 7.57 -21.86
N PHE A 8 -13.09 6.52 -22.67
CA PHE A 8 -13.49 5.20 -22.19
C PHE A 8 -12.41 4.51 -21.34
N GLU A 9 -11.15 4.55 -21.78
CA GLU A 9 -9.99 4.06 -21.01
C GLU A 9 -9.80 4.83 -19.70
N GLN A 10 -9.96 6.16 -19.71
CA GLN A 10 -9.90 6.99 -18.50
C GLN A 10 -11.05 6.67 -17.53
N ALA A 11 -12.27 6.47 -18.04
CA ALA A 11 -13.41 6.06 -17.23
C ALA A 11 -13.13 4.71 -16.56
N LYS A 12 -12.65 3.72 -17.31
CA LYS A 12 -12.31 2.38 -16.78
C LYS A 12 -11.21 2.42 -15.71
N LEU A 13 -10.22 3.29 -15.88
CA LEU A 13 -9.19 3.54 -14.86
C LEU A 13 -9.75 4.22 -13.61
N SER A 14 -10.70 5.15 -13.77
CA SER A 14 -11.36 5.81 -12.66
C SER A 14 -12.23 4.84 -11.85
N THR A 15 -12.94 3.91 -12.50
CA THR A 15 -13.75 2.88 -11.82
C THR A 15 -12.87 1.92 -11.03
N ARG A 16 -11.73 1.48 -11.59
CA ARG A 16 -10.76 0.64 -10.86
C ARG A 16 -10.17 1.32 -9.64
N ARG A 17 -9.86 2.63 -9.75
CA ARG A 17 -9.39 3.42 -8.59
C ARG A 17 -10.47 3.54 -7.53
N PHE A 18 -11.72 3.74 -7.95
CA PHE A 18 -12.86 3.80 -7.04
C PHE A 18 -13.07 2.48 -6.30
N GLU A 19 -13.06 1.34 -7.00
CA GLU A 19 -13.16 0.01 -6.38
C GLU A 19 -12.04 -0.24 -5.36
N LEU A 20 -10.80 0.13 -5.68
CA LEU A 20 -9.67 0.01 -4.76
C LEU A 20 -9.84 0.90 -3.52
N VAL A 21 -10.32 2.13 -3.69
CA VAL A 21 -10.56 3.07 -2.57
C VAL A 21 -11.71 2.58 -1.69
N VAL A 22 -12.82 2.14 -2.29
CA VAL A 22 -13.96 1.58 -1.56
C VAL A 22 -13.55 0.30 -0.82
N GLY A 23 -12.76 -0.56 -1.46
CA GLY A 23 -12.20 -1.76 -0.82
C GLY A 23 -11.33 -1.41 0.38
N LEU A 24 -10.45 -0.42 0.24
CA LEU A 24 -9.59 0.07 1.32
C LEU A 24 -10.40 0.66 2.48
N ILE A 25 -11.40 1.50 2.18
CA ILE A 25 -12.27 2.11 3.19
C ILE A 25 -13.03 1.03 3.95
N SER A 26 -13.61 0.05 3.26
CA SER A 26 -14.30 -1.08 3.88
C SER A 26 -13.39 -1.82 4.88
N HIS A 27 -12.13 -2.10 4.50
CA HIS A 27 -11.18 -2.73 5.40
C HIS A 27 -10.83 -1.84 6.59
N VAL A 28 -10.63 -0.54 6.38
CA VAL A 28 -10.36 0.42 7.47
C VAL A 28 -11.55 0.50 8.44
N THR A 29 -12.79 0.49 7.94
CA THR A 29 -13.99 0.51 8.79
C THR A 29 -14.11 -0.77 9.61
N VAL A 30 -13.81 -1.94 9.04
CA VAL A 30 -13.81 -3.21 9.77
C VAL A 30 -12.72 -3.20 10.85
N ILE A 31 -11.50 -2.80 10.51
CA ILE A 31 -10.39 -2.69 11.48
C ILE A 31 -10.74 -1.68 12.59
N GLY A 32 -11.30 -0.52 12.23
CA GLY A 32 -11.74 0.49 13.18
C GLY A 32 -12.87 -0.01 14.10
N GLY A 33 -13.82 -0.77 13.57
CA GLY A 33 -14.89 -1.40 14.34
C GLY A 33 -14.35 -2.44 15.34
N ILE A 34 -13.40 -3.28 14.90
CA ILE A 34 -12.71 -4.22 15.80
C ILE A 34 -11.98 -3.46 16.90
N ALA A 35 -11.22 -2.42 16.56
CA ALA A 35 -10.51 -1.60 17.53
C ALA A 35 -11.45 -0.92 18.55
N LEU A 36 -12.62 -0.45 18.10
CA LEU A 36 -13.65 0.14 18.97
C LEU A 36 -14.22 -0.90 19.95
N CYS A 37 -14.55 -2.10 19.46
CA CYS A 37 -15.04 -3.19 20.31
C CYS A 37 -14.02 -3.58 21.37
N VAL A 38 -12.74 -3.67 20.98
CA VAL A 38 -11.63 -3.94 21.89
C VAL A 38 -11.52 -2.84 22.94
N TRP A 39 -11.55 -1.57 22.52
CA TRP A 39 -11.48 -0.43 23.42
C TRP A 39 -12.63 -0.44 24.45
N LEU A 40 -13.85 -0.72 24.02
CA LEU A 40 -15.02 -0.84 24.92
C LEU A 40 -14.84 -1.97 25.95
N VAL A 41 -14.28 -3.11 25.55
CA VAL A 41 -13.98 -4.22 26.47
C VAL A 41 -12.92 -3.79 27.49
N PHE A 42 -11.85 -3.14 27.07
CA PHE A 42 -10.80 -2.65 27.99
C PHE A 42 -11.32 -1.57 28.94
N GLU A 43 -12.15 -0.65 28.47
CA GLU A 43 -12.75 0.40 29.32
C GLU A 43 -13.73 -0.19 30.34
N GLY A 44 -14.53 -1.19 29.93
CA GLY A 44 -15.43 -1.92 30.84
C GLY A 44 -14.70 -2.79 31.88
N LEU A 45 -13.52 -3.32 31.54
CA LEU A 45 -12.69 -4.11 32.45
C LEU A 45 -11.78 -3.26 33.36
N ARG A 46 -11.55 -1.99 33.01
CA ARG A 46 -10.72 -1.04 33.76
C ARG A 46 -11.08 -0.93 35.25
N PRO A 47 -12.35 -0.76 35.67
CA PRO A 47 -12.71 -0.72 37.09
C PRO A 47 -12.52 -2.07 37.80
N LEU A 48 -12.64 -3.20 37.10
CA LEU A 48 -12.42 -4.54 37.65
C LEU A 48 -10.94 -4.82 37.92
N VAL A 49 -10.06 -4.36 37.03
CA VAL A 49 -8.60 -4.51 37.17
C VAL A 49 -8.03 -3.62 38.28
N GLN A 50 -8.62 -2.44 38.52
CA GLN A 50 -8.23 -1.55 39.63
C GLN A 50 -8.45 -2.19 41.01
N GLY A 51 -9.38 -3.15 41.11
CA GLY A 51 -9.59 -3.95 42.32
C GLY A 51 -8.51 -5.00 42.60
N GLN A 52 -7.51 -5.17 41.71
CA GLN A 52 -6.45 -6.19 41.79
C GLN A 52 -6.99 -7.62 42.02
N SER A 53 -8.20 -7.94 41.54
CA SER A 53 -8.72 -9.30 41.66
C SER A 53 -7.98 -10.24 40.70
N PRO A 54 -7.48 -11.39 41.18
CA PRO A 54 -6.82 -12.39 40.34
C PRO A 54 -7.71 -12.84 39.16
N GLU A 55 -9.03 -12.86 39.36
CA GLU A 55 -10.00 -13.22 38.32
C GLU A 55 -10.01 -12.21 37.16
N ALA A 56 -9.85 -10.90 37.43
CA ALA A 56 -9.84 -9.88 36.40
C ALA A 56 -8.59 -9.97 35.51
N ILE A 57 -7.43 -10.28 36.10
CA ILE A 57 -6.18 -10.50 35.36
C ILE A 57 -6.31 -11.74 34.46
N GLY A 58 -6.92 -12.82 34.99
CA GLY A 58 -7.19 -14.04 34.22
C GLY A 58 -8.16 -13.82 33.06
N ALA A 59 -9.22 -13.02 33.25
CA ALA A 59 -10.16 -12.67 32.19
C ALA A 59 -9.52 -11.81 31.09
N LEU A 60 -8.70 -10.82 31.47
CA LEU A 60 -7.96 -9.97 30.52
C LEU A 60 -7.00 -10.80 29.66
N ALA A 61 -6.30 -11.76 30.27
CA ALA A 61 -5.38 -12.65 29.56
C ALA A 61 -6.09 -13.50 28.48
N LYS A 62 -7.32 -13.98 28.75
CA LYS A 62 -8.12 -14.73 27.77
C LYS A 62 -8.58 -13.85 26.60
N VAL A 63 -8.96 -12.61 26.88
CA VAL A 63 -9.32 -11.64 25.83
C VAL A 63 -8.09 -11.33 24.96
N VAL A 64 -6.93 -11.10 25.57
CA VAL A 64 -5.67 -10.86 24.87
C VAL A 64 -5.25 -12.06 24.01
N GLN A 65 -5.42 -13.29 24.50
CA GLN A 65 -5.18 -14.50 23.71
C GLN A 65 -6.18 -14.63 22.54
N ALA A 66 -7.46 -14.34 22.76
CA ALA A 66 -8.49 -14.39 21.72
C ALA A 66 -8.31 -13.30 20.65
N MET A 67 -7.64 -12.20 20.98
CA MET A 67 -7.38 -11.09 20.07
C MET A 67 -6.29 -11.35 19.02
N GLU A 68 -5.61 -12.50 19.05
CA GLU A 68 -4.52 -12.86 18.13
C GLU A 68 -3.57 -11.68 17.84
N LEU A 69 -3.08 -10.99 18.87
CA LEU A 69 -2.26 -9.78 18.68
C LEU A 69 -1.05 -9.99 17.75
N GLY A 70 -0.54 -11.23 17.66
CA GLY A 70 0.49 -11.60 16.70
C GLY A 70 0.07 -11.46 15.23
N SER A 71 -1.18 -11.81 14.88
CA SER A 71 -1.69 -11.64 13.51
C SER A 71 -1.92 -10.16 13.20
N MET A 72 -2.45 -9.38 14.16
CA MET A 72 -2.58 -7.92 14.01
C MET A 72 -1.23 -7.21 13.84
N ALA A 73 -0.22 -7.58 14.64
CA ALA A 73 1.14 -7.04 14.50
C ALA A 73 1.74 -7.40 13.13
N GLY A 74 1.49 -8.61 12.64
CA GLY A 74 1.87 -9.04 11.30
C GLY A 74 1.25 -8.17 10.19
N TYR A 75 -0.04 -7.87 10.27
CA TYR A 75 -0.70 -6.97 9.31
C TYR A 75 -0.15 -5.55 9.38
N ALA A 76 0.06 -5.00 10.59
CA ALA A 76 0.64 -3.67 10.76
C ALA A 76 2.04 -3.59 10.12
N TRP A 77 2.88 -4.61 10.38
CA TRP A 77 4.19 -4.71 9.75
C TRP A 77 4.11 -4.86 8.23
N GLY A 78 3.17 -5.66 7.73
CA GLY A 78 2.93 -5.85 6.29
C GLY A 78 2.58 -4.53 5.58
N VAL A 79 1.77 -3.68 6.21
CA VAL A 79 1.44 -2.34 5.68
C VAL A 79 2.68 -1.45 5.65
N ILE A 80 3.46 -1.42 6.73
CA ILE A 80 4.69 -0.60 6.82
C ILE A 80 5.70 -1.04 5.76
N ALA A 81 5.99 -2.34 5.68
CA ALA A 81 6.95 -2.90 4.73
C ALA A 81 6.52 -2.67 3.27
N SER A 82 5.23 -2.88 2.97
CA SER A 82 4.69 -2.65 1.62
C SER A 82 4.73 -1.16 1.24
N GLY A 83 4.41 -0.28 2.19
CA GLY A 83 4.51 1.17 2.01
C GLY A 83 5.96 1.61 1.76
N ALA A 84 6.90 1.16 2.59
CA ALA A 84 8.32 1.44 2.44
C ALA A 84 8.86 0.98 1.07
N TRP A 85 8.52 -0.24 0.65
CA TRP A 85 8.89 -0.78 -0.66
C TRP A 85 8.33 0.08 -1.80
N TRP A 86 7.09 0.54 -1.71
CA TRP A 86 6.49 1.39 -2.73
C TRP A 86 7.18 2.74 -2.85
N PHE A 87 7.51 3.39 -1.73
CA PHE A 87 8.28 4.63 -1.72
C PHE A 87 9.68 4.44 -2.32
N GLU A 88 10.38 3.38 -1.93
CA GLU A 88 11.69 3.04 -2.46
C GLU A 88 11.64 2.82 -3.98
N ARG A 89 10.63 2.09 -4.46
CA ARG A 89 10.45 1.81 -5.89
C ARG A 89 10.20 3.08 -6.71
N LYS A 90 9.40 4.02 -6.19
CA LYS A 90 9.23 5.35 -6.79
C LYS A 90 10.54 6.15 -6.82
N GLY A 91 11.32 6.10 -5.74
CA GLY A 91 12.63 6.76 -5.68
C GLY A 91 13.59 6.22 -6.74
N LYS A 92 13.70 4.89 -6.84
CA LYS A 92 14.52 4.22 -7.87
C LYS A 92 14.08 4.59 -9.28
N GLN A 93 12.78 4.61 -9.57
CA GLN A 93 12.27 5.02 -10.88
C GLN A 93 12.66 6.46 -11.24
N ARG A 94 12.59 7.40 -10.28
CA ARG A 94 13.02 8.79 -10.49
C ARG A 94 14.53 8.90 -10.77
N ALA A 95 15.34 8.12 -10.05
CA ALA A 95 16.78 8.11 -10.28
C ALA A 95 17.13 7.57 -11.67
N ILE A 96 16.45 6.50 -12.10
CA ILE A 96 16.65 5.90 -13.43
C ILE A 96 16.22 6.89 -14.53
N SER A 97 15.08 7.59 -14.37
CA SER A 97 14.63 8.58 -15.35
C SER A 97 15.58 9.78 -15.44
N ALA A 98 16.12 10.24 -14.31
CA ALA A 98 17.12 11.30 -14.32
C ALA A 98 18.40 10.85 -15.04
N LYS A 99 18.92 9.66 -14.71
CA LYS A 99 20.09 9.07 -15.37
C LYS A 99 19.88 8.94 -16.88
N SER A 100 18.76 8.36 -17.32
CA SER A 100 18.47 8.14 -18.73
C SER A 100 18.35 9.45 -19.51
N ARG A 101 17.80 10.50 -18.89
CA ARG A 101 17.75 11.85 -19.49
C ARG A 101 19.15 12.43 -19.72
N TYR A 102 20.03 12.39 -18.72
CA TYR A 102 21.39 12.91 -18.87
C TYR A 102 22.23 12.06 -19.83
N GLN A 103 22.06 10.74 -19.80
CA GLN A 103 22.72 9.84 -20.72
C GLN A 103 22.34 10.14 -22.18
N ARG A 104 21.04 10.38 -22.47
CA ARG A 104 20.60 10.79 -23.81
C ARG A 104 21.21 12.10 -24.28
N ILE A 105 21.47 13.04 -23.36
CA ILE A 105 22.09 14.33 -23.69
C ILE A 105 23.58 14.13 -23.99
N ALA A 106 24.29 13.33 -23.18
CA ALA A 106 25.72 13.07 -23.35
C ALA A 106 26.02 12.22 -24.61
N GLU A 107 25.15 11.26 -24.92
CA GLU A 107 25.29 10.35 -26.07
C GLU A 107 24.51 10.85 -27.31
N ALA A 108 24.14 12.14 -27.35
CA ALA A 108 23.36 12.69 -28.47
C ALA A 108 24.13 12.65 -29.79
N ASP A 109 25.45 12.85 -29.72
CA ASP A 109 26.36 12.97 -30.88
C ASP A 109 27.22 11.72 -31.10
N ASP A 110 26.96 10.61 -30.38
CA ASP A 110 27.75 9.39 -30.48
C ASP A 110 27.28 8.50 -31.66
N PRO A 111 28.10 8.27 -32.70
CA PRO A 111 27.74 7.45 -33.85
C PRO A 111 27.58 5.95 -33.52
N GLY A 112 28.04 5.48 -32.35
CA GLY A 112 27.93 4.09 -31.91
C GLY A 112 26.69 3.76 -31.06
N ARG A 113 25.76 4.71 -30.91
CA ARG A 113 24.65 4.59 -29.95
C ARG A 113 23.70 3.44 -30.26
N THR A 114 23.68 2.43 -29.40
CA THR A 114 22.69 1.34 -29.40
C THR A 114 21.69 1.53 -28.26
N SER A 115 20.51 2.08 -28.57
CA SER A 115 19.46 2.24 -27.55
C SER A 115 18.77 0.91 -27.27
N SER A 116 18.60 0.55 -25.99
CA SER A 116 17.99 -0.74 -25.57
C SER A 116 16.49 -0.88 -25.84
N GLY A 117 15.83 0.13 -26.43
CA GLY A 117 14.39 0.14 -26.68
C GLY A 117 13.51 0.23 -25.42
N LEU A 118 14.11 0.36 -24.23
CA LEU A 118 13.38 0.49 -22.96
C LEU A 118 12.86 1.93 -22.74
N THR A 119 11.83 2.05 -21.89
CA THR A 119 11.31 3.35 -21.44
C THR A 119 12.35 4.12 -20.60
N GLU A 120 12.13 5.42 -20.34
CA GLU A 120 13.05 6.26 -19.55
C GLU A 120 13.32 5.73 -18.14
N ILE A 121 12.43 4.90 -17.61
CA ILE A 121 12.56 4.23 -16.30
C ILE A 121 13.12 2.79 -16.41
N GLY A 122 13.57 2.36 -17.59
CA GLY A 122 14.12 1.02 -17.83
C GLY A 122 13.07 -0.10 -17.88
N ALA A 123 11.78 0.22 -18.01
CA ALA A 123 10.71 -0.77 -18.18
C ALA A 123 10.49 -1.12 -19.66
N THR A 124 10.05 -2.35 -19.92
CA THR A 124 9.64 -2.81 -21.25
C THR A 124 8.47 -1.97 -21.76
N PRO A 125 8.54 -1.39 -22.97
CA PRO A 125 7.40 -0.67 -23.55
C PRO A 125 6.21 -1.62 -23.66
N ARG A 126 5.02 -1.17 -23.28
CA ARG A 126 3.80 -1.92 -23.58
C ARG A 126 3.49 -1.66 -25.05
N GLU A 127 3.50 -2.71 -25.87
CA GLU A 127 3.05 -2.64 -27.26
C GLU A 127 1.67 -1.98 -27.31
N VAL A 128 1.58 -0.85 -28.02
CA VAL A 128 0.28 -0.33 -28.45
C VAL A 128 -0.13 -1.26 -29.58
N LYS A 129 -1.01 -2.23 -29.28
CA LYS A 129 -1.71 -2.99 -30.33
C LYS A 129 -2.46 -1.97 -31.19
N THR A 130 -1.90 -1.67 -32.36
CA THR A 130 -2.59 -0.98 -33.46
C THR A 130 -3.70 -1.84 -34.02
#